data_AF-A0A959YJT0-F1
#
_entry.id   AF-A0A959YJT0-F1
#
_cell.length_a   1.000
_cell.length_b   1.000
_cell.length_c   1.000
_cell.angle_alpha   90.00
_cell.angle_beta   90.00
_cell.angle_gamma   90.00
#
_symmetry.space_group_name_H-M   'P 1'
#
loop_
_entity.id
_entity.type
_entity.pdbx_description
1 polymer ?
#
loop_
_entity_poly.entity_id
_entity_poly.type
_entity_poly.pdbx_seq_one_letter_code
_entity_poly.pdbx_strand_id
1 'polypeptide(L)'
;MKYPLSLFLMTLVIAGCTDKKEPFIRYNDVIVEQVYLADSTLRDVFSFRDFETFPDRHPGYDASFEGIRKSLHDLEAMEEDSLRQAAMDLVNAYEGIVDDDYATIYQLMHDSIYTQSDSIQVDSLSAEMYAKWQIYSEKFASTQKHFARKNGISLDK
;
A
#
# COMPACT_ATOMS: atom_id res chain seq x y z
N MET A 1 -3.15 -6.47 24.64
CA MET A 1 -3.80 -5.52 23.72
C MET A 1 -4.79 -6.31 22.87
N LYS A 2 -6.05 -5.87 22.78
CA LYS A 2 -7.11 -6.55 22.03
C LYS A 2 -7.28 -5.82 20.70
N TYR A 3 -6.84 -6.44 19.60
CA TYR A 3 -7.07 -5.93 18.26
C TYR A 3 -8.51 -6.31 17.84
N PRO A 4 -9.37 -5.37 17.43
CA PRO A 4 -10.61 -5.74 16.78
C PRO A 4 -10.27 -6.21 15.36
N LEU A 5 -10.32 -7.53 15.17
CA LEU A 5 -10.31 -8.20 13.87
C LEU A 5 -11.61 -7.82 13.15
N SER A 6 -11.62 -6.66 12.46
CA SER A 6 -12.75 -6.25 11.64
C SER A 6 -12.73 -7.04 10.35
N LEU A 7 -13.47 -8.14 10.35
CA LEU A 7 -13.73 -9.01 9.20
C LEU A 7 -14.55 -8.23 8.17
N PHE A 8 -13.91 -7.76 7.10
CA PHE A 8 -14.58 -7.12 5.98
C PHE A 8 -15.25 -8.21 5.11
N LEU A 9 -16.50 -8.54 5.41
CA LEU A 9 -17.30 -9.52 4.67
C LEU A 9 -18.01 -8.80 3.52
N MET A 10 -17.49 -8.92 2.30
CA MET A 10 -18.00 -8.26 1.11
C MET A 10 -19.11 -9.10 0.46
N THR A 11 -20.34 -8.57 0.38
CA THR A 11 -21.48 -9.24 -0.27
C THR A 11 -21.68 -8.73 -1.71
N LEU A 12 -21.64 -9.65 -2.67
CA LEU A 12 -21.92 -9.39 -4.08
C LEU A 12 -23.41 -9.07 -4.31
N VAL A 13 -23.70 -7.90 -4.89
CA VAL A 13 -24.95 -7.67 -5.63
C VAL A 13 -24.61 -7.05 -6.99
N ILE A 14 -25.00 -7.76 -8.05
CA ILE A 14 -24.91 -7.32 -9.44
C ILE A 14 -26.08 -6.38 -9.69
N ALA A 15 -25.83 -5.09 -9.92
CA ALA A 15 -26.86 -4.13 -10.32
C ALA A 15 -26.36 -3.17 -11.42
N GLY A 16 -26.70 -3.51 -12.67
CA GLY A 16 -26.93 -2.60 -13.80
C GLY A 16 -25.88 -1.51 -14.10
N CYS A 17 -24.78 -1.87 -14.75
CA CYS A 17 -23.91 -0.90 -15.43
C CYS A 17 -24.65 -0.28 -16.63
N THR A 18 -24.68 1.05 -16.69
CA THR A 18 -24.91 1.77 -17.95
C THR A 18 -23.55 1.83 -18.67
N ASP A 19 -23.50 1.51 -19.97
CA ASP A 19 -22.25 1.35 -20.78
C ASP A 19 -21.23 2.50 -20.63
N LYS A 20 -21.68 3.70 -20.24
CA LYS A 20 -20.85 4.89 -20.03
C LYS A 20 -19.97 4.84 -18.78
N LYS A 21 -20.30 4.03 -17.77
CA LYS A 21 -19.55 3.95 -16.50
C LYS A 21 -18.46 2.87 -16.50
N GLU A 22 -18.61 1.89 -17.39
CA GLU A 22 -17.73 0.71 -17.47
C GLU A 22 -16.24 1.05 -17.60
N PRO A 23 -15.81 2.07 -18.38
CA PRO A 23 -14.40 2.45 -18.42
C PRO A 23 -13.87 2.90 -17.06
N PHE A 24 -14.62 3.71 -16.33
CA PHE A 24 -14.21 4.24 -15.03
C PHE A 24 -14.21 3.18 -13.92
N ILE A 25 -15.14 2.23 -13.99
CA ILE A 25 -15.16 1.08 -13.07
C ILE A 25 -13.92 0.24 -13.29
N ARG A 26 -13.62 -0.16 -14.53
CA ARG A 26 -12.42 -0.94 -14.85
C ARG A 26 -11.13 -0.21 -14.47
N TYR A 27 -11.07 1.10 -14.70
CA TYR A 27 -9.95 1.93 -14.30
C TYR A 27 -9.71 1.91 -12.78
N ASN A 28 -10.77 2.13 -12.01
CA ASN A 28 -10.72 2.04 -10.56
C ASN A 28 -10.28 0.64 -10.11
N ASP A 29 -10.86 -0.40 -10.66
CA ASP A 29 -10.64 -1.78 -10.21
C ASP A 29 -9.19 -2.21 -10.42
N VAL A 30 -8.60 -1.89 -11.59
CA VAL A 30 -7.18 -2.16 -11.85
C VAL A 30 -6.28 -1.42 -10.86
N ILE A 31 -6.54 -0.14 -10.59
CA ILE A 31 -5.71 0.64 -9.65
C ILE A 31 -5.84 0.10 -8.22
N VAL A 32 -7.06 -0.26 -7.79
CA VAL A 32 -7.30 -0.83 -6.46
C VAL A 32 -6.60 -2.17 -6.30
N GLU A 33 -6.60 -3.01 -7.33
CA GLU A 33 -5.85 -4.27 -7.33
C GLU A 33 -4.35 -4.02 -7.15
N GLN A 34 -3.78 -3.04 -7.85
CA GLN A 34 -2.37 -2.67 -7.70
C GLN A 34 -2.05 -2.15 -6.29
N VAL A 35 -2.92 -1.32 -5.70
CA VAL A 35 -2.75 -0.84 -4.32
C VAL A 35 -2.87 -1.99 -3.31
N TYR A 36 -3.77 -2.94 -3.55
CA TYR A 36 -3.90 -4.14 -2.71
C TYR A 36 -2.62 -4.99 -2.73
N LEU A 37 -2.02 -5.19 -3.91
CA LEU A 37 -0.74 -5.90 -4.03
C LEU A 37 0.40 -5.16 -3.30
N ALA A 38 0.41 -3.82 -3.36
CA ALA A 38 1.39 -3.02 -2.63
C ALA A 38 1.22 -3.16 -1.11
N ASP A 39 -0.01 -3.09 -0.60
CA ASP A 39 -0.32 -3.28 0.82
C ASP A 39 0.03 -4.69 1.30
N SER A 40 -0.25 -5.71 0.48
CA SER A 40 0.15 -7.10 0.76
C SER A 40 1.67 -7.25 0.83
N THR A 41 2.41 -6.64 -0.10
CA THR A 41 3.88 -6.66 -0.12
C THR A 41 4.43 -6.03 1.15
N LEU A 42 3.93 -4.85 1.54
CA LEU A 42 4.35 -4.16 2.76
C LEU A 42 4.04 -4.98 4.02
N ARG A 43 2.88 -5.62 4.10
CA ARG A 43 2.50 -6.47 5.25
C ARG A 43 3.39 -7.69 5.40
N ASP A 44 3.82 -8.29 4.30
CA ASP A 44 4.74 -9.42 4.32
C ASP A 44 6.07 -9.04 5.00
N VAL A 45 6.60 -7.84 4.70
CA VAL A 45 7.80 -7.29 5.35
C VAL A 45 7.66 -7.25 6.88
N PHE A 46 6.48 -6.89 7.38
CA PHE A 46 6.23 -6.82 8.82
C PHE A 46 5.95 -8.18 9.49
N SER A 47 6.01 -9.27 8.75
CA SER A 47 5.83 -10.60 9.32
C SER A 47 7.10 -11.06 10.06
N PHE A 48 6.92 -11.77 11.19
CA PHE A 48 8.04 -12.28 11.99
C PHE A 48 9.00 -13.17 11.19
N ARG A 49 8.46 -13.97 10.25
CA ARG A 49 9.25 -14.81 9.35
C ARG A 49 10.17 -13.99 8.44
N ASP A 50 9.71 -12.81 8.03
CA ASP A 50 10.40 -12.02 7.03
C ASP A 50 11.42 -11.09 7.67
N PHE A 51 11.30 -10.82 8.98
CA PHE A 51 12.35 -10.17 9.75
C PHE A 51 13.65 -10.97 9.78
N GLU A 52 13.60 -12.29 10.02
CA GLU A 52 14.81 -13.14 10.06
C GLU A 52 15.44 -13.34 8.66
N THR A 53 14.62 -13.26 7.61
CA THR A 53 15.03 -13.53 6.22
C THR A 53 15.06 -12.27 5.35
N PHE A 54 15.02 -11.09 5.97
CA PHE A 54 14.86 -9.82 5.27
C PHE A 54 15.88 -9.61 4.14
N PRO A 55 17.20 -9.80 4.34
CA PRO A 55 18.18 -9.58 3.26
C PRO A 55 17.97 -10.48 2.05
N ASP A 56 17.53 -11.73 2.26
CA ASP A 56 17.29 -12.69 1.19
C ASP A 56 15.98 -12.38 0.43
N ARG A 57 14.98 -11.83 1.15
CA ARG A 57 13.66 -11.50 0.60
C ARG A 57 13.57 -10.09 0.01
N HIS A 58 14.43 -9.18 0.43
CA HIS A 58 14.42 -7.76 0.05
C HIS A 58 14.39 -7.54 -1.47
N PRO A 59 15.23 -8.21 -2.30
CA PRO A 59 15.14 -8.08 -3.75
C PRO A 59 13.78 -8.48 -4.34
N GLY A 60 13.04 -9.37 -3.67
CA GLY A 60 11.69 -9.77 -4.05
C GLY A 60 10.64 -8.70 -3.77
N TYR A 61 10.83 -7.90 -2.71
CA TYR A 61 9.96 -6.76 -2.42
C TYR A 61 10.17 -5.64 -3.43
N ASP A 62 11.43 -5.30 -3.74
CA ASP A 62 11.79 -4.30 -4.75
C ASP A 62 11.18 -4.68 -6.12
N ALA A 63 11.34 -5.93 -6.53
CA ALA A 63 10.76 -6.43 -7.78
C ALA A 63 9.23 -6.37 -7.79
N SER A 64 8.59 -6.56 -6.63
CA SER A 64 7.13 -6.46 -6.49
C SER A 64 6.67 -5.02 -6.64
N PHE A 65 7.30 -4.06 -5.93
CA PHE A 65 6.95 -2.64 -6.04
C PHE A 65 7.23 -2.08 -7.44
N GLU A 66 8.34 -2.45 -8.07
CA GLU A 66 8.64 -2.03 -9.44
C GLU A 66 7.62 -2.62 -10.45
N GLY A 67 7.23 -3.89 -10.27
CA GLY A 67 6.19 -4.50 -11.10
C GLY A 67 4.82 -3.80 -10.98
N ILE A 68 4.44 -3.42 -9.76
CA ILE A 68 3.22 -2.65 -9.48
C ILE A 68 3.30 -1.26 -10.11
N ARG A 69 4.42 -0.55 -9.90
CA ARG A 69 4.67 0.79 -10.47
C ARG A 69 4.59 0.76 -11.99
N LYS A 70 5.22 -0.22 -12.62
CA LYS A 70 5.13 -0.43 -14.07
C LYS A 70 3.70 -0.66 -14.53
N SER A 71 2.94 -1.50 -13.83
CA SER A 71 1.53 -1.78 -14.15
C SER A 71 0.66 -0.52 -14.06
N LEU A 72 0.90 0.32 -13.04
CA LEU A 72 0.26 1.63 -12.90
C LEU A 72 0.74 2.64 -13.95
N HIS A 73 1.99 2.57 -14.41
CA HIS A 73 2.51 3.46 -15.44
C HIS A 73 1.95 3.12 -16.83
N ASP A 74 1.82 1.83 -17.14
CA ASP A 74 1.36 1.34 -18.44
C ASP A 74 -0.17 1.45 -18.62
N LEU A 75 -0.91 1.78 -17.56
CA LEU A 75 -2.34 2.04 -17.61
C LEU A 75 -2.63 3.34 -18.37
N GLU A 76 -3.51 3.28 -19.37
CA GLU A 76 -3.93 4.46 -20.16
C GLU A 76 -4.56 5.52 -19.24
N ALA A 77 -3.96 6.71 -19.22
CA ALA A 77 -4.40 7.79 -18.35
C ALA A 77 -5.78 8.33 -18.75
N MET A 78 -6.61 8.62 -17.74
CA MET A 78 -7.86 9.36 -17.93
C MET A 78 -7.63 10.88 -17.84
N GLU A 79 -8.56 11.68 -18.37
CA GLU A 79 -8.49 13.16 -18.45
C GLU A 79 -8.15 13.83 -17.11
N GLU A 80 -8.56 13.22 -15.98
CA GLU A 80 -8.11 13.59 -14.64
C GLU A 80 -7.51 12.39 -13.91
N ASP A 81 -6.21 12.23 -14.09
CA ASP A 81 -5.43 11.07 -13.67
C ASP A 81 -5.02 11.06 -12.17
N SER A 82 -5.83 11.68 -11.33
CA SER A 82 -5.52 11.86 -9.90
C SER A 82 -5.48 10.53 -9.13
N LEU A 83 -6.31 9.55 -9.51
CA LEU A 83 -6.40 8.26 -8.83
C LEU A 83 -5.14 7.41 -9.02
N ARG A 84 -4.65 7.32 -10.26
CA ARG A 84 -3.43 6.57 -10.59
C ARG A 84 -2.21 7.21 -9.94
N GLN A 85 -2.14 8.55 -9.96
CA GLN A 85 -1.06 9.25 -9.28
C GLN A 85 -1.09 9.08 -7.76
N ALA A 86 -2.27 9.08 -7.14
CA ALA A 86 -2.38 8.77 -5.72
C ALA A 86 -1.95 7.32 -5.39
N ALA A 87 -2.19 6.37 -6.30
CA ALA A 87 -1.68 5.00 -6.16
C ALA A 87 -0.16 4.93 -6.32
N MET A 88 0.41 5.63 -7.31
CA MET A 88 1.86 5.73 -7.50
C MET A 88 2.56 6.35 -6.28
N ASP A 89 2.02 7.43 -5.73
CA ASP A 89 2.50 8.06 -4.51
C ASP A 89 2.51 7.07 -3.34
N LEU A 90 1.45 6.28 -3.18
CA LEU A 90 1.33 5.26 -2.14
C LEU A 90 2.36 4.14 -2.32
N VAL A 91 2.52 3.63 -3.54
CA VAL A 91 3.53 2.59 -3.85
C VAL A 91 4.94 3.07 -3.53
N ASN A 92 5.28 4.29 -3.93
CA ASN A 92 6.60 4.88 -3.63
C ASN A 92 6.81 5.09 -2.12
N ALA A 93 5.76 5.48 -1.39
CA ALA A 93 5.84 5.58 0.06
C ALA A 93 6.06 4.23 0.73
N TYR A 94 5.43 3.15 0.22
CA TYR A 94 5.60 1.81 0.76
C TYR A 94 6.98 1.23 0.47
N GLU A 95 7.50 1.44 -0.73
CA GLU A 95 8.88 1.08 -1.08
C GLU A 95 9.87 1.80 -0.14
N GLY A 96 9.73 3.12 0.07
CA GLY A 96 10.59 3.86 1.02
C GLY A 96 10.49 3.37 2.47
N ILE A 97 9.32 2.88 2.91
CA ILE A 97 9.18 2.24 4.23
C ILE A 97 10.03 0.96 4.30
N VAL A 98 10.11 0.19 3.22
CA VAL A 98 10.88 -1.07 3.18
C VAL A 98 12.38 -0.78 3.05
N ASP A 99 12.76 0.06 2.10
CA ASP A 99 14.16 0.29 1.72
C ASP A 99 14.93 1.16 2.72
N ASP A 100 14.25 2.13 3.33
CA ASP A 100 14.89 3.05 4.25
C ASP A 100 14.59 2.67 5.70
N ASP A 101 13.32 2.74 6.09
CA ASP A 101 12.93 2.69 7.51
C ASP A 101 13.09 1.26 8.08
N TYR A 102 12.52 0.25 7.40
CA TYR A 102 12.58 -1.15 7.85
C TYR A 102 14.00 -1.70 7.74
N ALA A 103 14.73 -1.41 6.66
CA ALA A 103 16.12 -1.82 6.52
C ALA A 103 17.00 -1.25 7.65
N THR A 104 16.76 0.00 8.07
CA THR A 104 17.44 0.61 9.22
C THR A 104 17.09 -0.12 10.52
N ILE A 105 15.81 -0.41 10.76
CA ILE A 105 15.38 -1.20 11.94
C ILE A 105 16.05 -2.57 11.94
N TYR A 106 16.07 -3.27 10.81
CA TYR A 106 16.71 -4.57 10.67
C TYR A 106 18.18 -4.51 11.07
N GLN A 107 18.93 -3.52 10.57
CA GLN A 107 20.34 -3.31 10.88
C GLN A 107 20.57 -3.05 12.37
N LEU A 108 19.79 -2.14 12.98
CA LEU A 108 19.90 -1.82 14.41
C LEU A 108 19.66 -3.07 15.28
N MET A 109 18.65 -3.86 14.94
CA MET A 109 18.29 -5.05 15.72
C MET A 109 19.25 -6.23 15.52
N HIS A 110 19.97 -6.29 14.39
CA HIS A 110 20.96 -7.32 14.10
C HIS A 110 22.40 -6.92 14.45
N ASP A 111 22.62 -5.72 14.98
CA ASP A 111 23.92 -5.36 15.53
C ASP A 111 24.24 -6.23 16.76
N SER A 112 25.49 -6.69 16.83
CA SER A 112 26.07 -7.46 17.92
C SER A 112 26.00 -6.76 19.29
N ILE A 113 25.86 -5.43 19.30
CA ILE A 113 25.71 -4.62 20.52
C ILE A 113 24.45 -3.77 20.43
N TYR A 114 23.29 -4.39 20.65
CA TYR A 114 22.03 -3.66 20.77
C TYR A 114 21.97 -2.86 22.08
N THR A 115 21.81 -1.54 21.98
CA THR A 115 21.79 -0.60 23.12
C THR A 115 20.41 -0.02 23.39
N GLN A 116 20.27 0.70 24.50
CA GLN A 116 19.07 1.48 24.79
C GLN A 116 18.79 2.57 23.75
N SER A 117 19.84 3.17 23.18
CA SER A 117 19.69 4.20 22.14
C SER A 117 19.05 3.61 20.89
N ASP A 118 19.46 2.39 20.52
CA ASP A 118 18.92 1.68 19.35
C ASP A 118 17.44 1.36 19.56
N SER A 119 17.05 0.95 20.77
CA SER A 119 15.64 0.73 21.10
C SER A 119 14.78 1.99 20.93
N ILE A 120 15.28 3.15 21.35
CA ILE A 120 14.55 4.42 21.18
C ILE A 120 14.43 4.75 19.69
N GLN A 121 15.48 4.50 18.91
CA GLN A 121 15.48 4.75 17.47
C GLN A 121 14.54 3.80 16.72
N VAL A 122 14.51 2.51 17.07
CA VAL A 122 13.58 1.52 16.52
C VAL A 122 12.13 1.92 16.81
N ASP A 123 11.82 2.36 18.03
CA ASP A 123 10.48 2.83 18.39
C ASP A 123 10.08 4.08 17.56
N SER A 124 11.01 5.02 17.37
CA SER A 124 10.77 6.22 16.55
C SER A 124 10.51 5.86 15.09
N LEU A 125 11.37 5.05 14.48
CA LEU A 125 11.23 4.62 13.09
C LEU A 125 9.94 3.83 12.88
N SER A 126 9.60 2.93 13.81
CA SER A 126 8.34 2.17 13.74
C SER A 126 7.11 3.09 13.75
N ALA A 127 7.14 4.15 14.56
CA ALA A 127 6.07 5.15 14.59
C ALA A 127 6.00 5.97 13.29
N GLU A 128 7.14 6.37 12.74
CA GLU A 128 7.24 7.11 11.48
C GLU A 128 6.73 6.28 10.29
N MET A 129 7.13 5.01 10.22
CA MET A 129 6.64 4.06 9.21
C MET A 129 5.14 3.91 9.25
N TYR A 130 4.58 3.70 10.45
CA TYR A 130 3.13 3.58 10.62
C TYR A 130 2.42 4.88 10.21
N ALA A 131 2.97 6.04 10.55
CA ALA A 131 2.42 7.33 10.14
C ALA A 131 2.45 7.51 8.61
N LYS A 132 3.57 7.18 7.94
CA LYS A 132 3.68 7.20 6.47
C LYS A 132 2.64 6.27 5.84
N TRP A 133 2.56 5.02 6.31
CA TRP A 133 1.58 4.05 5.83
C TRP A 133 0.14 4.61 5.90
N GLN A 134 -0.23 5.16 7.05
CA GLN A 134 -1.57 5.71 7.26
C GLN A 134 -1.84 6.93 6.36
N ILE A 135 -0.93 7.90 6.29
CA ILE A 135 -1.09 9.13 5.50
C ILE A 135 -1.36 8.81 4.02
N TYR A 136 -0.55 7.93 3.43
CA TYR A 136 -0.68 7.60 2.01
C TYR A 136 -1.89 6.71 1.73
N SER A 137 -2.23 5.78 2.63
CA SER A 137 -3.46 4.99 2.56
C SER A 137 -4.71 5.87 2.56
N GLU A 138 -4.76 6.84 3.48
CA GLU A 138 -5.89 7.77 3.61
C GLU A 138 -5.99 8.71 2.42
N LYS A 139 -4.85 9.20 1.91
CA LYS A 139 -4.79 10.02 0.69
C LYS A 139 -5.36 9.25 -0.50
N PHE A 140 -4.95 8.00 -0.70
CA PHE A 140 -5.47 7.15 -1.78
C PHE A 140 -6.98 6.91 -1.62
N ALA A 141 -7.43 6.49 -0.43
CA ALA A 141 -8.85 6.23 -0.17
C ALA A 141 -9.74 7.47 -0.41
N SER A 142 -9.26 8.65 -0.01
CA SER A 142 -9.93 9.93 -0.25
C SER A 142 -10.04 10.24 -1.75
N THR A 143 -8.94 10.08 -2.50
CA THR A 143 -8.90 10.26 -3.95
C THR A 143 -9.81 9.27 -4.67
N GLN A 144 -9.82 8.00 -4.27
CA GLN A 144 -10.72 6.97 -4.80
C GLN A 144 -12.19 7.34 -4.57
N LYS A 145 -12.53 7.79 -3.36
CA LYS A 145 -13.88 8.26 -3.02
C LYS A 145 -14.31 9.44 -3.86
N HIS A 146 -13.41 10.39 -4.09
CA HIS A 146 -13.66 11.52 -4.96
C HIS A 146 -13.89 11.08 -6.42
N PHE A 147 -12.99 10.25 -6.96
CA PHE A 147 -13.08 9.70 -8.31
C PHE A 147 -14.40 8.96 -8.54
N ALA A 148 -14.79 8.10 -7.61
CA ALA A 148 -16.02 7.34 -7.72
C ALA A 148 -17.27 8.23 -7.70
N ARG A 149 -17.33 9.19 -6.77
CA ARG A 149 -18.43 10.17 -6.70
C ARG A 149 -18.56 10.97 -7.99
N LYS A 150 -17.45 11.46 -8.52
CA LYS A 150 -17.41 12.25 -9.75
C LYS A 150 -17.94 11.46 -10.95
N ASN A 151 -17.57 10.19 -11.05
CA ASN A 151 -17.93 9.32 -12.17
C ASN A 151 -19.21 8.52 -11.92
N GLY A 152 -19.94 8.78 -10.83
CA GLY A 152 -21.17 8.08 -10.48
C GLY A 152 -20.99 6.58 -10.24
N ILE A 153 -19.81 6.18 -9.77
CA ILE A 153 -19.46 4.81 -9.38
C ILE A 153 -19.84 4.61 -7.90
N SER A 154 -20.43 3.46 -7.58
CA SER A 154 -20.63 3.06 -6.18
C SER A 154 -19.35 2.42 -5.64
N LEU A 155 -18.87 2.90 -4.50
CA LEU A 155 -17.78 2.24 -3.75
C LEU A 155 -18.29 1.30 -2.65
N ASP A 156 -19.60 1.29 -2.41
CA ASP A 156 -20.19 0.39 -1.44
C ASP A 156 -20.02 -1.05 -1.93
N LYS A 157 -19.33 -1.85 -1.12
CA LYS A 157 -19.47 -3.30 -1.08
C LYS A 157 -19.36 -3.79 0.35
#